data_AF-A0AAA9TQ33-F1
#
_entry.id   AF-A0AAA9TQ33-F1
#
_cell.length_a   1.000
_cell.length_b   1.000
_cell.length_c   1.000
_cell.angle_alpha   90.00
_cell.angle_beta   90.00
_cell.angle_gamma   90.00
#
_symmetry.space_group_name_H-M   'P 1'
#
loop_
_entity.id
_entity.type
_entity.pdbx_description
1 polymer ?
#
loop_
_entity_poly.entity_id
_entity_poly.type
_entity_poly.pdbx_seq_one_letter_code
_entity_poly.pdbx_strand_id
1 'polypeptide(L)'
;MAESEEELKSLLMKVKVESEKVGLKLNIQKTKIMASGPITSWEIDGETVETVLDFISLVSKITADGDCSHEIKRRLLLGRKVLTNLDSTFKSR
;
A
#
# COMPACT_ATOMS: atom_id res chain seq x y z
N MET A 1 -6.87 -8.66 -4.32
CA MET A 1 -6.46 -7.71 -5.37
C MET A 1 -7.47 -7.85 -6.50
N ALA A 2 -7.76 -6.81 -7.25
CA ALA A 2 -8.58 -6.93 -8.45
C ALA A 2 -7.70 -7.42 -9.61
N GLU A 3 -8.25 -8.28 -10.46
CA GLU A 3 -7.54 -8.84 -11.62
C GLU A 3 -7.67 -7.96 -12.86
N SER A 4 -8.69 -7.08 -12.91
CA SER A 4 -8.91 -6.15 -14.03
C SER A 4 -9.32 -4.75 -13.57
N GLU A 5 -9.19 -3.77 -14.48
CA GLU A 5 -9.62 -2.39 -14.25
C GLU A 5 -11.14 -2.31 -14.02
N GLU A 6 -11.93 -3.10 -14.74
CA GLU A 6 -13.39 -3.18 -14.59
C GLU A 6 -13.78 -3.75 -13.23
N GLU A 7 -13.09 -4.79 -12.78
CA GLU A 7 -13.32 -5.38 -11.46
C GLU A 7 -13.00 -4.36 -10.36
N LEU A 8 -11.88 -3.64 -10.51
CA LEU A 8 -11.47 -2.57 -9.61
C LEU A 8 -12.49 -1.41 -9.56
N LYS A 9 -12.99 -0.98 -10.73
CA LYS A 9 -14.08 0.01 -10.84
C LYS A 9 -15.33 -0.44 -10.08
N SER A 10 -15.72 -1.69 -10.27
CA SER A 10 -16.90 -2.25 -9.59
C SER A 10 -16.73 -2.30 -8.07
N LEU A 11 -15.52 -2.62 -7.59
CA LEU A 11 -15.19 -2.65 -6.16
C LEU A 11 -15.27 -1.25 -5.55
N LEU A 12 -14.69 -0.24 -6.21
CA LEU A 12 -14.75 1.14 -5.71
C LEU A 12 -16.18 1.69 -5.65
N MET A 13 -17.00 1.39 -6.65
CA MET A 13 -18.43 1.78 -6.63
C MET A 13 -19.18 1.10 -5.49
N LYS A 14 -18.94 -0.19 -5.24
CA LYS A 14 -19.53 -0.90 -4.08
C LYS A 14 -19.08 -0.27 -2.75
N VAL A 15 -17.78 -0.03 -2.58
CA VAL A 15 -17.25 0.60 -1.36
C VAL A 15 -17.85 1.98 -1.14
N LYS A 16 -18.02 2.78 -2.20
CA LYS A 16 -18.69 4.08 -2.12
C LYS A 16 -20.13 3.95 -1.63
N VAL A 17 -20.93 3.06 -2.24
CA VAL A 17 -22.34 2.83 -1.86
C VAL A 17 -22.46 2.35 -0.41
N GLU A 18 -21.63 1.40 0.02
CA GLU A 18 -21.66 0.91 1.41
C GLU A 18 -21.16 1.97 2.41
N SER A 19 -20.19 2.80 2.02
CA SER A 19 -19.71 3.92 2.84
C SER A 19 -20.82 4.95 3.07
N GLU A 20 -21.59 5.30 2.03
CA GLU A 20 -22.68 6.26 2.12
C GLU A 20 -23.78 5.80 3.09
N LYS A 21 -24.08 4.50 3.14
CA LYS A 21 -25.06 3.93 4.08
C LYS A 21 -24.67 4.12 5.55
N VAL A 22 -23.37 4.17 5.85
CA VAL A 22 -22.85 4.43 7.20
C VAL A 22 -22.48 5.90 7.41
N GLY A 23 -22.89 6.80 6.50
CA GLY A 23 -22.65 8.24 6.59
C GLY A 23 -21.22 8.67 6.26
N LEU A 24 -20.44 7.81 5.58
CA LEU A 24 -19.08 8.09 5.14
C LEU A 24 -19.06 8.45 3.66
N LYS A 25 -18.14 9.34 3.26
CA LYS A 25 -17.91 9.71 1.87
C LYS A 25 -16.53 9.24 1.41
N LEU A 26 -16.48 8.52 0.30
CA LEU A 26 -15.22 8.19 -0.35
C LEU A 26 -14.62 9.44 -1.01
N ASN A 27 -13.39 9.77 -0.65
CA ASN A 27 -12.66 10.90 -1.25
C ASN A 27 -11.82 10.37 -2.41
N ILE A 28 -12.27 10.58 -3.65
CA ILE A 28 -11.63 10.02 -4.85
C ILE A 28 -10.27 10.68 -5.07
N GLN A 29 -10.16 12.00 -4.94
CA GLN A 29 -8.88 12.73 -5.01
C GLN A 29 -7.79 12.25 -4.02
N LYS A 30 -8.18 11.71 -2.85
CA LYS A 30 -7.23 11.14 -1.87
C LYS A 30 -6.98 9.65 -2.05
N THR A 31 -7.79 8.99 -2.88
CA THR A 31 -7.68 7.56 -3.13
C THR A 31 -6.54 7.33 -4.11
N LYS A 32 -5.58 6.48 -3.72
CA LYS A 32 -4.42 6.10 -4.54
C LYS A 32 -4.53 4.64 -4.91
N ILE A 33 -4.21 4.31 -6.15
CA ILE A 33 -4.29 2.95 -6.69
C ILE A 33 -2.91 2.48 -7.10
N MET A 34 -2.60 1.24 -6.75
CA MET A 34 -1.40 0.54 -7.20
C MET A 34 -1.84 -0.62 -8.09
N ALA A 35 -1.17 -0.81 -9.23
CA ALA A 35 -1.25 -2.05 -9.99
C ALA A 35 0.13 -2.53 -10.41
N SER A 36 0.22 -3.83 -10.65
CA SER A 36 1.40 -4.52 -11.14
C SER A 36 1.60 -4.39 -12.66
N GLY A 37 0.64 -3.82 -13.39
CA GLY A 37 0.69 -3.59 -14.83
C GLY A 37 0.46 -2.13 -15.22
N PRO A 38 0.61 -1.78 -16.51
CA PRO A 38 0.30 -0.44 -17.00
C PRO A 38 -1.18 -0.15 -16.77
N ILE A 39 -1.49 0.85 -15.93
CA ILE A 39 -2.84 1.41 -15.85
C ILE A 39 -2.87 2.68 -16.69
N THR A 40 -3.80 2.75 -17.64
CA THR A 40 -4.20 4.00 -18.28
C THR A 40 -4.90 4.90 -17.26
N SER A 41 -4.62 6.21 -17.28
CA SER A 41 -5.33 7.15 -16.41
C SER A 41 -6.85 6.99 -16.57
N TRP A 42 -7.57 6.92 -15.46
CA TRP A 42 -9.01 6.72 -15.44
C TRP A 42 -9.66 7.61 -14.40
N GLU A 43 -10.94 7.88 -14.61
CA GLU A 43 -11.73 8.78 -13.80
C GLU A 43 -12.90 8.02 -13.18
N ILE A 44 -13.24 8.40 -11.95
CA ILE A 44 -14.47 7.98 -11.27
C ILE A 44 -15.24 9.25 -10.97
N ASP A 45 -16.50 9.33 -11.42
CA ASP A 45 -17.36 10.52 -11.25
C ASP A 45 -16.73 11.84 -11.74
N GLY A 46 -15.84 11.78 -12.76
CA GLY A 46 -15.12 12.93 -13.29
C GLY A 46 -13.94 13.40 -12.41
N GLU A 47 -13.60 12.66 -11.35
CA GLU A 47 -12.37 12.86 -10.57
C GLU A 47 -11.31 11.84 -11.02
N THR A 48 -10.11 12.32 -11.36
CA THR A 48 -8.98 11.46 -11.71
C THR A 48 -8.45 10.72 -10.49
N VAL A 49 -8.24 9.42 -10.62
CA VAL A 49 -7.64 8.62 -9.55
C VAL A 49 -6.12 8.60 -9.70
N GLU A 50 -5.41 8.89 -8.62
CA GLU A 50 -3.94 8.91 -8.63
C GLU A 50 -3.39 7.47 -8.61
N THR A 51 -2.56 7.14 -9.60
CA THR A 51 -1.83 5.87 -9.64
C THR A 51 -0.45 6.04 -8.98
N VAL A 52 -0.11 5.12 -8.08
CA VAL A 52 1.18 5.09 -7.37
C VAL A 52 1.95 3.80 -7.64
N LEU A 53 3.27 3.90 -7.65
CA LEU A 53 4.18 2.77 -7.83
C LEU A 53 4.52 2.05 -6.51
N ASP A 54 4.40 2.76 -5.40
CA ASP A 54 4.63 2.24 -4.06
C ASP A 54 3.58 2.74 -3.06
N PHE A 55 3.35 1.96 -2.01
CA PHE A 55 2.42 2.31 -0.93
C PHE A 55 2.92 1.75 0.40
N ILE A 56 2.69 2.49 1.49
CA ILE A 56 3.05 2.06 2.84
C ILE A 56 1.79 1.50 3.51
N SER A 57 1.75 0.18 3.70
CA SER A 57 0.71 -0.50 4.46
C SER A 57 1.32 -1.14 5.71
N LEU A 58 0.73 -0.88 6.88
CA LEU A 58 1.18 -1.46 8.16
C LEU A 58 2.71 -1.29 8.39
N VAL A 59 3.24 -0.11 8.07
CA VAL A 59 4.68 0.24 8.19
C VAL A 59 5.61 -0.49 7.20
N SER A 60 5.05 -1.34 6.33
CA SER A 60 5.76 -1.99 5.23
C SER A 60 5.57 -1.21 3.94
N LYS A 61 6.67 -0.96 3.23
CA LYS A 61 6.61 -0.48 1.85
C LYS A 61 6.30 -1.67 0.93
N ILE A 62 5.25 -1.54 0.12
CA ILE A 62 4.86 -2.49 -0.92
C ILE A 62 5.13 -1.82 -2.27
N THR A 63 5.75 -2.55 -3.18
CA THR A 63 6.07 -2.10 -4.54
C THR A 63 5.18 -2.81 -5.56
N ALA A 64 4.90 -2.13 -6.67
CA ALA A 64 4.03 -2.64 -7.74
C ALA A 64 4.50 -3.97 -8.36
N ASP A 65 5.81 -4.23 -8.36
CA ASP A 65 6.40 -5.49 -8.84
C ASP A 65 6.19 -6.69 -7.88
N GLY A 66 5.61 -6.45 -6.71
CA GLY A 66 5.41 -7.47 -5.68
C GLY A 66 6.69 -7.90 -4.98
N ASP A 67 7.84 -7.26 -5.24
CA ASP A 67 9.11 -7.63 -4.61
C ASP A 67 9.22 -7.11 -3.17
N CYS A 68 8.93 -7.98 -2.21
CA CYS A 68 9.12 -7.70 -0.79
C CYS A 68 10.57 -7.92 -0.32
N SER A 69 11.48 -8.40 -1.19
CA SER A 69 12.85 -8.76 -0.78
C SER A 69 13.60 -7.57 -0.17
N HIS A 70 13.36 -6.36 -0.67
CA HIS A 70 13.97 -5.15 -0.13
C HIS A 70 13.51 -4.85 1.30
N GLU A 71 12.20 -4.89 1.56
CA GLU A 71 11.64 -4.64 2.88
C GLU A 71 12.02 -5.73 3.89
N ILE A 72 12.06 -7.00 3.46
CA ILE A 72 12.52 -8.13 4.28
C ILE A 72 13.99 -7.92 4.67
N LYS A 73 14.87 -7.62 3.71
CA LYS A 73 16.29 -7.35 3.98
C LYS A 73 16.46 -6.16 4.93
N ARG A 74 15.70 -5.08 4.74
CA ARG A 74 15.71 -3.89 5.61
C ARG A 74 15.41 -4.27 7.06
N ARG A 75 14.33 -5.02 7.30
CA ARG A 75 13.92 -5.43 8.66
C ARG A 75 14.93 -6.36 9.32
N LEU A 76 15.49 -7.31 8.56
CA LEU A 76 16.54 -8.21 9.06
C LEU A 76 17.81 -7.45 9.46
N LEU A 77 18.25 -6.50 8.64
CA LEU A 77 19.41 -5.64 8.94
C LEU A 77 19.19 -4.82 10.22
N LEU A 78 18.00 -4.23 10.37
CA LEU A 78 17.64 -3.48 11.58
C LEU A 78 17.65 -4.38 12.82
N GLY A 79 17.04 -5.57 12.74
CA GLY A 79 17.04 -6.54 13.84
C GLY A 79 18.45 -6.99 14.23
N ARG A 80 19.31 -7.28 13.25
CA ARG A 80 20.71 -7.65 13.49
C ARG A 80 21.47 -6.54 14.21
N LYS A 81 21.28 -5.28 13.81
CA LYS A 81 21.91 -4.12 14.45
C LYS A 81 21.50 -3.99 15.93
N VAL A 82 20.21 -4.17 16.23
CA VAL A 82 19.71 -4.16 17.61
C VAL A 82 20.34 -5.30 18.42
N LEU A 83 20.39 -6.51 17.85
CA LEU A 83 20.98 -7.67 18.51
C LEU A 83 22.47 -7.46 18.84
N THR A 84 23.27 -6.93 17.90
CA THR A 84 24.69 -6.66 18.14
C THR A 84 24.91 -5.58 19.19
N ASN A 85 24.05 -4.56 19.23
CA ASN A 85 24.10 -3.52 20.24
C ASN A 85 23.77 -4.07 21.63
N LEU A 86 22.79 -4.99 21.74
CA LEU A 86 22.46 -5.63 23.01
C LEU A 86 23.62 -6.52 23.48
N ASP A 87 24.18 -7.35 22.61
CA ASP A 87 25.34 -8.21 22.94
C ASP A 87 26.52 -7.40 23.48
N SER A 88 26.85 -6.27 22.86
CA SER A 88 27.93 -5.41 23.35
C SER A 88 27.61 -4.78 24.71
N THR A 89 26.36 -4.37 24.96
CA THR A 89 25.94 -3.85 26.28
C THR A 89 26.04 -4.91 27.37
N PHE A 90 25.62 -6.15 27.10
CA PHE A 90 25.73 -7.27 28.05
C PHE A 90 27.19 -7.65 28.33
N LYS A 91 28.08 -7.52 27.35
CA LYS A 91 29.53 -7.79 27.52
C LYS A 91 30.29 -6.66 28.21
N SER A 92 29.75 -5.44 28.19
CA SER A 92 30.36 -4.27 28.82
C SER A 92 30.04 -4.11 30.32
N ARG A 93 29.26 -5.03 30.89
CA ARG A 93 28.79 -5.02 32.27
C ARG A 93 29.33 -6.21 33.04
#